data_AF-A0AAV6GV77-F1
#
_entry.id   AF-A0AAV6GV77-F1
#
_cell.length_a   1.000
_cell.length_b   1.000
_cell.length_c   1.000
_cell.angle_alpha   90.00
_cell.angle_beta   90.00
_cell.angle_gamma   90.00
#
_symmetry.space_group_name_H-M   'P 1'
#
loop_
_entity.id
_entity.type
_entity.pdbx_description
1 polymer ?
#
loop_
_entity_poly.entity_id
_entity_poly.type
_entity_poly.pdbx_seq_one_letter_code
_entity_poly.pdbx_strand_id
1 'polypeptide(L)'
;MMATEVRSGDLNSGNSSRLEVSIDGLTLSPDPEGDQEHVKPLDSSLEGRTNGNHGAGDGEEEEEEEGEGENARSSIERKWGFSLDELYGLALTFFKEKDGKAFHPTYEEKLRLVALHKQVLQGPYNPDASPEVGFFDVLGNDRRREWALLGNMEKEEAMVEFVKLLNKCCHLFAPFVTSHRIEREEQERKRREEEERLRGEEEERERAREEEQRRRRDEEESGEGGRRRR
;
A
#
# COMPACT_ATOMS: atom_id res chain seq x y z
N MET A 1 -62.45 -14.97 -7.43
CA MET A 1 -62.80 -13.98 -6.37
C MET A 1 -61.53 -13.69 -5.61
N MET A 2 -61.12 -12.43 -5.59
CA MET A 2 -59.85 -11.97 -5.04
C MET A 2 -59.96 -11.61 -3.55
N ALA A 3 -58.83 -11.86 -2.87
CA ALA A 3 -58.20 -11.15 -1.76
C ALA A 3 -59.02 -10.33 -0.75
N THR A 4 -58.75 -10.62 0.51
CA THR A 4 -59.09 -9.89 1.73
C THR A 4 -58.20 -8.66 1.95
N GLU A 5 -58.82 -7.54 2.35
CA GLU A 5 -58.17 -6.35 2.94
C GLU A 5 -57.73 -6.61 4.39
N VAL A 6 -56.55 -6.11 4.78
CA VAL A 6 -56.34 -5.37 6.03
C VAL A 6 -55.18 -4.36 5.83
N ARG A 7 -55.40 -3.11 6.22
CA ARG A 7 -54.46 -1.98 6.18
C ARG A 7 -53.96 -1.65 7.60
N SER A 8 -52.78 -1.02 7.63
CA SER A 8 -52.18 -0.20 8.70
C SER A 8 -51.40 -0.97 9.78
N GLY A 9 -50.19 -0.57 10.16
CA GLY A 9 -49.34 0.54 9.74
C GLY A 9 -48.02 0.47 10.50
N ASP A 10 -46.93 0.96 9.90
CA ASP A 10 -45.62 1.00 10.54
C ASP A 10 -45.11 2.43 10.72
N LEU A 11 -44.50 2.59 11.89
CA LEU A 11 -44.05 3.81 12.54
C LEU A 11 -42.79 4.32 11.85
N ASN A 12 -42.86 5.49 11.21
CA ASN A 12 -41.65 6.20 10.78
C ASN A 12 -41.21 7.17 11.89
N SER A 13 -40.49 6.64 12.87
CA SER A 13 -39.76 7.41 13.88
C SER A 13 -38.30 7.03 13.82
N GLY A 14 -37.45 8.01 13.49
CA GLY A 14 -36.02 7.96 13.74
C GLY A 14 -35.21 7.27 12.65
N ASN A 15 -34.62 8.06 11.76
CA ASN A 15 -33.18 8.26 11.80
C ASN A 15 -32.81 9.34 10.79
N SER A 16 -32.43 10.50 11.31
CA SER A 16 -31.60 11.46 10.58
C SER A 16 -30.29 10.76 10.28
N SER A 17 -30.18 10.17 9.10
CA SER A 17 -28.95 9.55 8.59
C SER A 17 -27.90 10.64 8.45
N ARG A 18 -27.10 10.79 9.51
CA ARG A 18 -25.81 11.47 9.51
C ARG A 18 -24.99 10.82 8.39
N LEU A 19 -24.77 11.56 7.31
CA LEU A 19 -23.92 11.18 6.20
C LEU A 19 -22.48 11.11 6.73
N GLU A 20 -22.05 9.94 7.17
CA GLU A 20 -20.65 9.64 7.40
C GLU A 20 -20.02 9.36 6.03
N VAL A 21 -19.26 10.33 5.54
CA VAL A 21 -18.44 10.17 4.34
C VAL A 21 -17.22 9.34 4.75
N SER A 22 -17.38 8.01 4.66
CA SER A 22 -16.26 7.07 4.72
C SER A 22 -15.39 7.29 3.48
N ILE A 23 -14.37 8.12 3.60
CA ILE A 23 -13.26 8.11 2.65
C ILE A 23 -12.16 7.24 3.27
N ASP A 24 -11.96 6.08 2.64
CA ASP A 24 -10.78 5.20 2.75
C ASP A 24 -10.69 4.12 3.85
N GLY A 25 -11.74 3.90 4.66
CA GLY A 25 -11.83 2.67 5.48
C GLY A 25 -10.72 2.45 6.53
N LEU A 26 -9.87 3.45 6.78
CA LEU A 26 -8.98 3.53 7.93
C LEU A 26 -9.73 4.22 9.09
N THR A 27 -10.74 3.55 9.66
CA THR A 27 -11.39 4.06 10.86
C THR A 27 -10.66 3.54 12.09
N LEU A 28 -10.08 4.46 12.87
CA LEU A 28 -9.70 4.16 14.25
C LEU A 28 -10.98 3.89 15.02
N SER A 29 -11.23 2.63 15.38
CA SER A 29 -12.24 2.33 16.41
C SER A 29 -11.74 2.92 17.74
N PRO A 30 -12.58 3.64 18.50
CA PRO A 30 -12.23 4.05 19.85
C PRO A 30 -12.09 2.80 20.74
N ASP A 31 -10.91 2.57 21.29
CA ASP A 31 -10.69 1.55 22.31
C ASP A 31 -11.47 1.90 23.59
N PRO A 32 -12.06 0.90 24.28
CA PRO A 32 -12.70 1.12 25.57
C PRO A 32 -11.66 1.43 26.67
N GLU A 33 -11.99 2.45 27.45
CA GLU A 33 -11.20 3.06 28.51
C GLU A 33 -10.66 2.05 29.54
N GLY A 34 -9.35 2.14 29.82
CA GLY A 34 -8.67 1.45 30.92
C GLY A 34 -8.00 2.48 31.84
N ASP A 35 -8.42 2.43 33.11
CA ASP A 35 -8.18 3.33 34.25
C ASP A 35 -6.90 4.19 34.31
N GLN A 36 -7.14 5.45 34.67
CA GLN A 36 -6.20 6.46 35.12
C GLN A 36 -5.56 6.08 36.47
N GLU A 37 -4.23 6.15 36.54
CA GLU A 37 -3.53 6.40 37.80
C GLU A 37 -2.87 7.79 37.80
N HIS A 38 -2.85 8.33 39.01
CA HIS A 38 -2.84 9.74 39.37
C HIS A 38 -1.42 10.19 39.70
N VAL A 39 -0.89 11.23 39.06
CA VAL A 39 0.21 12.04 39.64
C VAL A 39 0.05 13.53 39.32
N LYS A 40 0.06 14.32 40.39
CA LYS A 40 -0.08 15.79 40.42
C LYS A 40 1.27 16.52 40.29
N PRO A 41 1.26 17.84 39.98
CA PRO A 41 2.41 18.58 39.46
C PRO A 41 3.24 19.28 40.54
N LEU A 42 4.49 19.61 40.24
CA LEU A 42 5.30 20.56 41.01
C LEU A 42 5.80 21.72 40.13
N ASP A 43 5.46 22.92 40.57
CA ASP A 43 5.88 24.24 40.11
C ASP A 43 7.22 24.64 40.74
N SER A 44 8.09 25.33 39.99
CA SER A 44 8.73 26.60 40.41
C SER A 44 9.75 27.11 39.39
N SER A 45 9.34 28.19 38.73
CA SER A 45 10.10 29.38 38.27
C SER A 45 11.59 29.49 38.59
N LEU A 46 12.36 30.07 37.66
CA LEU A 46 13.08 31.35 37.88
C LEU A 46 13.67 31.93 36.59
N GLU A 47 13.65 33.26 36.54
CA GLU A 47 13.93 34.18 35.44
C GLU A 47 15.43 34.40 35.15
N GLY A 48 15.73 34.95 33.96
CA GLY A 48 17.03 35.57 33.66
C GLY A 48 17.11 36.21 32.27
N ARG A 49 16.78 37.51 32.17
CA ARG A 49 17.00 38.38 30.99
C ARG A 49 18.50 38.72 30.84
N THR A 50 19.01 38.89 29.61
CA THR A 50 19.53 40.16 29.05
C THR A 50 20.27 40.01 27.71
N ASN A 51 19.92 40.92 26.78
CA ASN A 51 20.69 41.64 25.75
C ASN A 51 21.69 40.93 24.80
N GLY A 52 21.26 40.79 23.54
CA GLY A 52 21.66 41.64 22.39
C GLY A 52 23.11 41.60 21.87
N ASN A 53 23.29 41.24 20.59
CA ASN A 53 24.09 42.02 19.64
C ASN A 53 23.84 41.60 18.18
N HIS A 54 24.05 42.57 17.29
CA HIS A 54 23.86 42.63 15.85
C HIS A 54 24.86 41.78 15.04
N GLY A 55 24.43 41.36 13.85
CA GLY A 55 25.30 40.88 12.78
C GLY A 55 24.54 40.75 11.47
N ALA A 56 24.63 41.79 10.64
CA ALA A 56 24.20 41.78 9.25
C ALA A 56 25.09 40.84 8.42
N GLY A 57 24.48 40.12 7.48
CA GLY A 57 25.16 39.26 6.50
C GLY A 57 24.19 38.93 5.40
N ASP A 58 24.10 39.85 4.44
CA ASP A 58 23.52 39.67 3.11
C ASP A 58 24.29 38.55 2.39
N GLY A 59 23.56 37.61 1.79
CA GLY A 59 24.09 36.46 1.10
C GLY A 59 22.96 35.81 0.32
N GLU A 60 22.77 36.31 -0.91
CA GLU A 60 22.02 35.67 -1.97
C GLU A 60 22.68 34.32 -2.36
N GLU A 61 21.89 33.48 -3.05
CA GLU A 61 22.29 32.28 -3.80
C GLU A 61 22.47 31.01 -2.91
N GLU A 62 21.80 29.88 -3.11
CA GLU A 62 21.16 29.28 -4.29
C GLU A 62 20.11 28.24 -3.82
N GLU A 63 19.03 28.11 -4.59
CA GLU A 63 18.08 26.99 -4.50
C GLU A 63 18.78 25.71 -4.99
N GLU A 64 19.09 24.80 -4.06
CA GLU A 64 19.40 23.40 -4.38
C GLU A 64 18.51 22.48 -3.51
N GLU A 65 17.27 22.24 -3.93
CA GLU A 65 16.38 21.25 -3.31
C GLU A 65 15.68 20.39 -4.38
N GLU A 66 16.44 19.74 -5.27
CA GLU A 66 15.87 18.73 -6.20
C GLU A 66 16.67 17.41 -6.22
N GLY A 67 17.73 17.27 -5.41
CA GLY A 67 18.65 16.12 -5.49
C GLY A 67 18.42 14.95 -4.51
N GLU A 68 17.59 15.12 -3.48
CA GLU A 68 17.45 14.09 -2.43
C GLU A 68 16.39 13.02 -2.76
N GLY A 69 15.30 13.40 -3.43
CA GLY A 69 14.16 12.53 -3.73
C GLY A 69 14.51 11.37 -4.67
N GLU A 70 15.20 11.65 -5.78
CA GLU A 70 15.61 10.62 -6.77
C GLU A 70 16.57 9.59 -6.16
N ASN A 71 17.46 10.05 -5.28
CA ASN A 71 18.40 9.18 -4.58
C ASN A 71 17.69 8.29 -3.55
N ALA A 72 16.74 8.86 -2.79
CA ALA A 72 15.96 8.12 -1.80
C ALA A 72 15.12 7.01 -2.46
N ARG A 73 14.47 7.32 -3.59
CA ARG A 73 13.75 6.34 -4.41
C ARG A 73 14.69 5.26 -4.94
N SER A 74 15.77 5.63 -5.62
CA SER A 74 16.71 4.64 -6.17
C SER A 74 17.30 3.72 -5.08
N SER A 75 17.54 4.27 -3.89
CA SER A 75 18.01 3.50 -2.73
C SER A 75 16.96 2.52 -2.20
N ILE A 76 15.67 2.91 -2.17
CA ILE A 76 14.59 2.02 -1.72
C ILE A 76 14.42 0.85 -2.69
N GLU A 77 14.44 1.12 -4.00
CA GLU A 77 14.24 0.09 -5.02
C GLU A 77 15.36 -0.94 -4.98
N ARG A 78 16.61 -0.48 -4.85
CA ARG A 78 17.78 -1.34 -4.72
C ARG A 78 17.75 -2.19 -3.44
N LYS A 79 17.30 -1.61 -2.32
CA LYS A 79 17.24 -2.31 -1.03
C LYS A 79 16.22 -3.45 -1.04
N TRP A 80 15.06 -3.22 -1.63
CA TRP A 80 13.91 -4.12 -1.51
C TRP A 80 13.68 -5.00 -2.75
N GLY A 81 14.16 -4.59 -3.92
CA GLY A 81 13.96 -5.32 -5.18
C GLY A 81 12.55 -5.16 -5.77
N PHE A 82 11.86 -4.08 -5.39
CA PHE A 82 10.55 -3.68 -5.90
C PHE A 82 10.63 -2.21 -6.31
N SER A 83 9.84 -1.81 -7.31
CA SER A 83 9.63 -0.38 -7.56
C SER A 83 8.98 0.29 -6.34
N LEU A 84 9.16 1.61 -6.19
CA LEU A 84 8.58 2.36 -5.08
C LEU A 84 7.06 2.16 -4.98
N ASP A 85 6.34 2.22 -6.10
CA ASP A 85 4.89 2.02 -6.15
C ASP A 85 4.47 0.62 -5.67
N GLU A 86 5.15 -0.44 -6.14
CA GLU A 86 4.88 -1.82 -5.72
C GLU A 86 5.15 -1.99 -4.22
N LEU A 87 6.28 -1.49 -3.74
CA LEU A 87 6.66 -1.59 -2.33
C LEU A 87 5.69 -0.84 -1.43
N TYR A 88 5.26 0.35 -1.84
CA TYR A 88 4.25 1.12 -1.16
C TYR A 88 2.90 0.38 -1.13
N GLY A 89 2.50 -0.25 -2.23
CA GLY A 89 1.31 -1.11 -2.28
C GLY A 89 1.38 -2.28 -1.29
N LEU A 90 2.52 -2.97 -1.22
CA LEU A 90 2.77 -4.03 -0.24
C LEU A 90 2.73 -3.49 1.20
N ALA A 91 3.31 -2.32 1.44
CA ALA A 91 3.29 -1.64 2.74
C ALA A 91 1.86 -1.29 3.18
N LEU A 92 1.03 -0.77 2.27
CA LEU A 92 -0.38 -0.47 2.56
C LEU A 92 -1.18 -1.74 2.88
N THR A 93 -0.99 -2.82 2.11
CA THR A 93 -1.65 -4.10 2.37
C THR A 93 -1.25 -4.64 3.74
N PHE A 94 0.05 -4.64 4.05
CA PHE A 94 0.56 -5.06 5.34
C PHE A 94 -0.03 -4.21 6.48
N PHE A 95 -0.02 -2.88 6.33
CA PHE A 95 -0.58 -1.97 7.31
C PHE A 95 -2.06 -2.27 7.58
N LYS A 96 -2.89 -2.38 6.55
CA LYS A 96 -4.33 -2.67 6.69
C LYS A 96 -4.62 -4.03 7.32
N GLU A 97 -3.83 -5.06 7.00
CA GLU A 97 -4.08 -6.41 7.50
C GLU A 97 -3.59 -6.63 8.93
N LYS A 98 -2.51 -5.95 9.32
CA LYS A 98 -1.77 -6.23 10.56
C LYS A 98 -1.94 -5.17 11.65
N ASP A 99 -2.44 -3.98 11.32
CA ASP A 99 -2.79 -2.94 12.29
C ASP A 99 -3.77 -3.49 13.35
N GLY A 100 -3.42 -3.32 14.63
CA GLY A 100 -4.19 -3.82 15.77
C GLY A 100 -4.16 -5.34 15.97
N LYS A 101 -3.36 -6.09 15.19
CA LYS A 101 -3.23 -7.56 15.32
C LYS A 101 -1.80 -7.99 15.64
N ALA A 102 -0.87 -7.61 14.77
CA ALA A 102 0.54 -8.00 14.87
C ALA A 102 1.47 -6.80 15.08
N PHE A 103 0.91 -5.59 15.02
CA PHE A 103 1.65 -4.35 15.11
C PHE A 103 0.77 -3.29 15.76
N HIS A 104 1.34 -2.61 16.75
CA HIS A 104 0.68 -1.57 17.56
C HIS A 104 1.52 -0.29 17.47
N PRO A 105 1.36 0.50 16.39
CA PRO A 105 2.02 1.81 16.30
C PRO A 105 1.60 2.66 17.50
N THR A 106 2.48 3.55 17.94
CA THR A 106 2.02 4.61 18.84
C THR A 106 0.97 5.46 18.14
N TYR A 107 0.16 6.18 18.93
CA TYR A 107 -0.84 7.09 18.37
C TYR A 107 -0.23 8.07 17.36
N GLU A 108 0.92 8.65 17.70
CA GLU A 108 1.67 9.58 16.84
C GLU A 108 2.16 8.91 15.56
N GLU A 109 2.73 7.71 15.64
CA GLU A 109 3.17 6.95 14.46
C GLU A 109 1.99 6.62 13.56
N LYS A 110 0.84 6.27 14.14
CA LYS A 110 -0.38 5.99 13.40
C LYS A 110 -0.90 7.22 12.68
N LEU A 111 -0.95 8.37 13.36
CA LEU A 111 -1.31 9.64 12.74
C LEU A 111 -0.36 9.97 11.58
N ARG A 112 0.95 9.78 11.77
CA ARG A 112 1.97 10.03 10.74
C ARG A 112 1.80 9.11 9.54
N LEU A 113 1.54 7.82 9.74
CA LEU A 113 1.24 6.88 8.64
C LEU A 113 -0.01 7.29 7.87
N VAL A 114 -1.07 7.72 8.56
CA VAL A 114 -2.30 8.23 7.90
C VAL A 114 -2.03 9.52 7.13
N ALA A 115 -1.28 10.45 7.72
CA ALA A 115 -0.91 11.71 7.06
C ALA A 115 -0.11 11.46 5.78
N LEU A 116 0.91 10.59 5.83
CA LEU A 116 1.72 10.21 4.67
C LEU A 116 0.86 9.53 3.59
N HIS A 117 -0.06 8.64 3.98
CA HIS A 117 -0.99 8.04 3.02
C HIS A 117 -1.89 9.08 2.35
N LYS A 118 -2.41 10.05 3.11
CA LYS A 118 -3.19 11.16 2.56
C LYS A 118 -2.37 12.02 1.61
N GLN A 119 -1.12 12.34 1.95
CA GLN A 119 -0.21 13.07 1.06
C GLN A 119 -0.02 12.34 -0.28
N VAL A 120 0.11 11.01 -0.26
CA VAL A 120 0.25 10.22 -1.49
C VAL A 120 -1.01 10.26 -2.37
N LEU A 121 -2.20 10.28 -1.75
CA LEU A 121 -3.48 10.26 -2.47
C LEU A 121 -3.94 11.64 -2.95
N GLN A 122 -3.76 12.66 -2.11
CA GLN A 122 -4.39 13.97 -2.26
C GLN A 122 -3.35 15.10 -2.41
N GLY A 123 -2.07 14.81 -2.21
CA GLY A 123 -1.00 15.82 -2.20
C GLY A 123 -0.99 16.64 -0.92
N PRO A 124 -0.35 17.83 -0.95
CA PRO A 124 -0.29 18.75 0.17
C PRO A 124 -1.67 19.09 0.75
N TYR A 125 -1.72 19.25 2.07
CA TYR A 125 -2.96 19.63 2.76
C TYR A 125 -3.49 20.98 2.26
N ASN A 126 -4.74 20.99 1.82
CA ASN A 126 -5.46 22.21 1.46
C ASN A 126 -6.61 22.48 2.47
N PRO A 127 -6.57 23.59 3.23
CA PRO A 127 -7.61 23.94 4.17
C PRO A 127 -8.97 24.22 3.51
N ASP A 128 -9.00 24.71 2.26
CA ASP A 128 -10.24 25.03 1.56
C ASP A 128 -10.97 23.79 1.03
N ALA A 129 -10.22 22.71 0.80
CA ALA A 129 -10.75 21.42 0.35
C ALA A 129 -11.23 20.53 1.52
N SER A 130 -10.95 20.94 2.76
CA SER A 130 -11.21 20.15 3.96
C SER A 130 -12.32 20.79 4.80
N PRO A 131 -13.43 20.07 5.10
CA PRO A 131 -14.47 20.62 5.96
C PRO A 131 -13.93 20.95 7.36
N GLU A 132 -14.52 21.94 8.00
CA GLU A 132 -14.18 22.31 9.36
C GLU A 132 -14.55 21.16 10.32
N VAL A 133 -13.56 20.51 10.94
CA VAL A 133 -13.83 19.58 12.03
C VAL A 133 -14.09 20.36 13.31
N GLY A 134 -15.17 20.00 13.99
CA GLY A 134 -15.63 20.68 15.19
C GLY A 134 -14.65 20.55 16.35
N PHE A 135 -14.78 21.45 17.31
CA PHE A 135 -13.90 21.50 18.50
C PHE A 135 -13.77 20.16 19.25
N PHE A 136 -14.84 19.37 19.33
CA PHE A 136 -14.84 18.07 20.01
C PHE A 136 -14.24 16.92 19.20
N ASP A 137 -13.95 17.11 17.90
CA ASP A 137 -13.30 16.10 17.06
C ASP A 137 -11.77 16.19 17.20
N VAL A 138 -11.28 15.82 18.39
CA VAL A 138 -9.84 15.85 18.74
C VAL A 138 -9.03 15.00 17.75
N LEU A 139 -9.51 13.79 17.42
CA LEU A 139 -8.85 12.89 16.46
C LEU A 139 -8.82 13.49 15.04
N GLY A 140 -9.92 14.12 14.59
CA GLY A 140 -9.96 14.82 13.31
C GLY A 140 -9.01 16.01 13.27
N ASN A 141 -8.90 16.76 14.37
CA ASN A 141 -7.95 17.87 14.50
C ASN A 141 -6.50 17.38 14.43
N ASP A 142 -6.15 16.33 15.15
CA ASP A 142 -4.80 15.78 15.13
C ASP A 142 -4.41 15.24 13.75
N ARG A 143 -5.32 14.52 13.08
CA ARG A 143 -5.09 14.05 11.70
C ARG A 143 -4.88 15.19 10.72
N ARG A 144 -5.69 16.25 10.80
CA ARG A 144 -5.51 17.44 9.95
C ARG A 144 -4.19 18.13 10.24
N ARG A 145 -3.84 18.28 11.51
CA ARG A 145 -2.59 18.89 11.95
C ARG A 145 -1.39 18.10 11.42
N GLU A 146 -1.36 16.79 11.60
CA GLU A 146 -0.24 15.95 11.13
C GLU A 146 -0.10 15.97 9.61
N TRP A 147 -1.21 15.98 8.87
CA TRP A 147 -1.15 16.12 7.41
C TRP A 147 -0.66 17.51 6.99
N ALA A 148 -1.14 18.57 7.63
CA ALA A 148 -0.66 19.93 7.38
C ALA A 148 0.85 20.09 7.67
N LEU A 149 1.40 19.38 8.66
CA LEU A 149 2.83 19.37 8.97
C LEU A 149 3.70 18.74 7.88
N LEU A 150 3.13 17.99 6.94
CA LEU A 150 3.87 17.47 5.78
C LEU A 150 4.16 18.56 4.74
N GLY A 151 3.43 19.68 4.75
CA GLY A 151 3.64 20.79 3.83
C GLY A 151 3.60 20.35 2.36
N ASN A 152 4.60 20.81 1.60
CA ASN A 152 4.72 20.54 0.16
C ASN A 152 5.44 19.23 -0.18
N MET A 153 5.54 18.29 0.78
CA MET A 153 6.18 16.99 0.57
C MET A 153 5.65 16.31 -0.69
N GLU A 154 6.56 15.84 -1.53
CA GLU A 154 6.19 15.19 -2.78
C GLU A 154 5.58 13.81 -2.54
N LYS A 155 4.81 13.34 -3.54
CA LYS A 155 4.16 12.03 -3.48
C LYS A 155 5.18 10.90 -3.29
N GLU A 156 6.28 10.92 -4.03
CA GLU A 156 7.31 9.88 -3.97
C GLU A 156 8.03 9.87 -2.62
N GLU A 157 8.35 11.06 -2.09
CA GLU A 157 8.91 11.23 -0.76
C GLU A 157 7.98 10.68 0.33
N ALA A 158 6.68 11.01 0.25
CA ALA A 158 5.69 10.51 1.19
C ALA A 158 5.56 8.97 1.16
N MET A 159 5.67 8.35 -0.01
CA MET A 159 5.71 6.88 -0.13
C MET A 159 6.96 6.30 0.54
N VAL A 160 8.13 6.90 0.31
CA VAL A 160 9.40 6.45 0.91
C VAL A 160 9.34 6.54 2.44
N GLU A 161 8.89 7.68 2.97
CA GLU A 161 8.75 7.88 4.41
C GLU A 161 7.71 6.94 5.02
N PHE A 162 6.61 6.65 4.31
CA PHE A 162 5.61 5.67 4.77
C PHE A 162 6.24 4.28 4.93
N VAL A 163 6.99 3.81 3.94
CA VAL A 163 7.66 2.52 3.96
C VAL A 163 8.72 2.46 5.07
N LYS A 164 9.53 3.52 5.22
CA LYS A 164 10.54 3.60 6.29
C LYS A 164 9.92 3.54 7.68
N LEU A 165 8.86 4.33 7.90
CA LEU A 165 8.15 4.37 9.17
C LEU A 165 7.50 3.02 9.48
N LEU A 166 6.78 2.42 8.53
CA LEU A 166 6.17 1.11 8.72
C LEU A 166 7.20 0.03 9.07
N ASN A 167 8.35 0.03 8.39
CA ASN A 167 9.43 -0.90 8.67
C ASN A 167 10.07 -0.68 10.05
N LYS A 168 10.13 0.57 10.52
CA LYS A 168 10.62 0.90 11.87
C LYS A 168 9.66 0.37 12.93
N CYS A 169 8.36 0.56 12.72
CA CYS A 169 7.38 0.23 13.72
C CYS A 169 7.06 -1.28 13.77
N CYS A 170 7.20 -2.01 12.64
CA CYS A 170 7.00 -3.46 12.60
C CYS A 170 8.16 -4.21 11.92
N HIS A 171 8.95 -4.94 12.72
CA HIS A 171 10.06 -5.74 12.22
C HIS A 171 9.65 -6.92 11.32
N LEU A 172 8.37 -7.31 11.32
CA LEU A 172 7.83 -8.37 10.44
C LEU A 172 7.58 -7.89 9.01
N PHE A 173 7.59 -6.58 8.78
CA PHE A 173 7.42 -6.03 7.44
C PHE A 173 8.56 -6.47 6.50
N ALA A 174 9.81 -6.44 6.97
CA ALA A 174 10.94 -6.82 6.12
C ALA A 174 10.89 -8.30 5.66
N PRO A 175 10.67 -9.28 6.56
CA PRO A 175 10.40 -10.67 6.16
C PRO A 175 9.19 -10.83 5.24
N PHE A 176 8.11 -10.08 5.48
CA PHE A 176 6.90 -10.13 4.64
C PHE A 176 7.19 -9.72 3.19
N VAL A 177 7.91 -8.62 2.97
CA VAL A 177 8.31 -8.16 1.64
C VAL A 177 9.26 -9.15 0.97
N THR A 178 10.22 -9.70 1.74
CA THR A 178 11.15 -10.72 1.23
C THR A 178 10.40 -11.98 0.77
N SER A 179 9.42 -12.43 1.55
CA SER A 179 8.58 -13.59 1.20
C SER A 179 7.79 -13.35 -0.09
N HIS A 180 7.17 -12.17 -0.23
CA HIS A 180 6.44 -11.80 -1.45
C HIS A 180 7.36 -11.79 -2.69
N ARG A 181 8.61 -11.36 -2.52
CA ARG A 181 9.59 -11.38 -3.62
C ARG A 181 9.88 -12.80 -4.09
N ILE A 182 10.19 -13.69 -3.14
CA ILE A 182 10.50 -15.09 -3.42
C ILE A 182 9.30 -15.78 -4.07
N GLU A 183 8.09 -15.57 -3.54
CA GLU A 183 6.87 -16.15 -4.10
C GLU A 183 6.63 -15.69 -5.54
N ARG A 184 6.80 -14.40 -5.81
CA ARG A 184 6.66 -13.83 -7.17
C ARG A 184 7.66 -14.45 -8.14
N GLU A 185 8.94 -14.52 -7.76
CA GLU A 185 10.00 -15.12 -8.57
C GLU A 185 9.73 -16.62 -8.83
N GLU A 186 9.24 -17.35 -7.83
CA GLU A 186 8.90 -18.77 -7.98
C GLU A 186 7.70 -18.98 -8.91
N GLN A 187 6.65 -18.16 -8.80
CA GLN A 187 5.48 -18.22 -9.68
C GLN A 187 5.87 -17.93 -11.14
N GLU A 188 6.75 -16.95 -11.38
CA GLU A 188 7.24 -16.65 -12.72
C GLU A 188 8.07 -17.80 -13.29
N ARG A 189 8.95 -18.40 -12.48
CA ARG A 189 9.73 -19.57 -12.90
C ARG A 189 8.83 -20.74 -13.28
N LYS A 190 7.83 -21.08 -12.45
CA LYS A 190 6.87 -22.16 -12.74
C LYS A 190 6.11 -21.91 -14.03
N ARG A 191 5.66 -20.67 -14.28
CA ARG A 191 4.95 -20.31 -15.51
C ARG A 191 5.83 -20.51 -16.75
N ARG A 192 7.10 -20.13 -16.67
CA ARG A 192 8.06 -20.34 -17.78
C ARG A 192 8.34 -21.82 -18.02
N GLU A 193 8.60 -22.58 -16.96
CA GLU A 193 8.86 -24.03 -17.05
C GLU A 193 7.65 -24.79 -17.63
N GLU A 194 6.43 -24.39 -17.26
CA GLU A 194 5.20 -24.98 -17.82
C GLU A 194 5.01 -24.65 -19.30
N GLU A 195 5.28 -23.40 -19.70
CA GLU A 195 5.21 -22.98 -21.09
C GLU A 195 6.27 -23.70 -21.95
N GLU A 196 7.50 -23.85 -21.46
CA GLU A 196 8.55 -24.62 -22.14
C GLU A 196 8.20 -26.10 -22.25
N ARG A 197 7.63 -26.71 -21.20
CA ARG A 197 7.17 -28.09 -21.24
C ARG A 197 6.09 -28.29 -22.30
N LEU A 198 5.08 -27.41 -22.34
CA LEU A 198 4.00 -27.48 -23.32
C LEU A 198 4.51 -27.34 -24.75
N ARG A 199 5.46 -26.43 -25.00
CA ARG A 199 6.10 -26.27 -26.31
C ARG A 199 6.89 -27.53 -26.70
N GLY A 200 7.65 -28.11 -25.77
CA GLY A 200 8.38 -29.36 -26.02
C GLY A 200 7.46 -30.54 -26.33
N GLU A 201 6.36 -30.69 -25.59
CA GLU A 201 5.35 -31.73 -25.83
C GLU A 201 4.65 -31.55 -27.18
N GLU A 202 4.37 -30.30 -27.58
CA GLU A 202 3.79 -29.99 -28.89
C GLU A 202 4.76 -30.32 -30.03
N GLU A 203 6.02 -29.91 -29.92
CA GLU A 203 7.09 -30.24 -30.89
C GLU A 203 7.32 -31.75 -31.00
N GLU A 204 7.36 -32.48 -29.89
CA GLU A 204 7.53 -33.94 -29.89
C GLU A 204 6.33 -34.62 -30.56
N ARG A 205 5.11 -34.16 -30.27
CA ARG A 205 3.89 -34.68 -30.88
C ARG A 205 3.82 -34.40 -32.37
N GLU A 206 4.32 -33.26 -32.84
CA GLU A 206 4.42 -32.93 -34.25
C GLU A 206 5.43 -33.86 -34.95
N ARG A 207 6.65 -34.01 -34.40
CA ARG A 207 7.67 -34.91 -34.95
C ARG A 207 7.18 -36.36 -35.03
N ALA A 208 6.48 -36.84 -34.00
CA ALA A 208 5.91 -38.18 -33.99
C ALA A 208 4.87 -38.38 -35.12
N ARG A 209 4.03 -37.36 -35.41
CA ARG A 209 3.07 -37.42 -36.52
C ARG A 209 3.76 -37.42 -37.88
N GLU A 210 4.81 -36.62 -38.04
CA GLU A 210 5.58 -36.60 -39.28
C GLU A 210 6.31 -37.93 -39.53
N GLU A 211 6.90 -38.52 -38.48
CA GLU A 211 7.57 -39.82 -38.56
C GLU A 211 6.58 -40.95 -38.87
N GLU A 212 5.41 -40.95 -38.23
CA GLU A 212 4.34 -41.91 -38.51
C GLU A 212 3.86 -41.81 -39.96
N GLN A 213 3.68 -40.59 -40.49
CA GLN A 213 3.31 -40.38 -41.89
C GLN A 213 4.39 -40.86 -42.87
N ARG A 214 5.67 -40.62 -42.58
CA ARG A 214 6.78 -41.12 -43.40
C ARG A 214 6.81 -42.64 -43.44
N ARG A 215 6.75 -43.26 -42.25
CA ARG A 215 6.75 -44.72 -42.13
C ARG A 215 5.58 -45.37 -42.88
N ARG A 216 4.39 -44.77 -42.82
CA ARG A 216 3.22 -45.26 -43.56
C ARG A 216 3.41 -45.18 -45.08
N ARG A 217 4.02 -44.11 -45.60
CA ARG A 217 4.34 -44.00 -47.05
C ARG A 217 5.36 -45.05 -47.48
N ASP A 218 6.41 -45.26 -46.69
CA ASP A 218 7.45 -46.26 -46.99
C ASP A 218 6.88 -47.70 -46.99
N GLU A 219 5.97 -48.00 -46.06
CA GLU A 219 5.25 -49.29 -46.00
C GLU A 219 4.30 -49.49 -47.19
N GLU A 220 3.56 -48.46 -47.60
CA GLU A 220 2.69 -48.49 -48.79
C GLU A 220 3.51 -48.70 -50.08
N GLU A 221 4.64 -48.00 -50.25
CA GLU A 221 5.51 -48.12 -51.43
C GLU A 221 6.20 -49.50 -51.50
N SER A 222 6.69 -50.01 -50.35
CA SER A 222 7.28 -51.36 -50.26
C SER A 222 6.24 -52.47 -50.50
N GLY A 223 5.01 -52.28 -50.01
CA GLY A 223 3.90 -53.20 -50.23
C GLY A 223 3.43 -53.27 -51.68
N GLU A 224 3.43 -52.14 -52.40
CA GLU A 224 3.15 -52.10 -53.84
C GLU A 224 4.26 -52.72 -54.69
N GLY A 225 5.53 -52.47 -54.34
CA GLY A 225 6.68 -53.06 -55.03
C GLY A 225 6.71 -54.59 -54.95
N GLY A 226 6.24 -55.18 -53.84
CA GLY A 226 6.08 -56.62 -53.67
C GLY A 226 4.91 -57.22 -54.44
N ARG A 227 3.82 -56.47 -54.67
CA ARG A 227 2.66 -56.91 -55.45
C ARG A 227 2.87 -56.84 -56.96
N ARG A 228 3.72 -55.93 -57.45
CA ARG A 228 4.04 -55.80 -58.89
C ARG A 228 5.07 -56.83 -59.40
N ARG A 229 5.67 -57.64 -58.53
CA ARG A 229 6.69 -58.66 -58.87
C ARG A 229 6.17 -60.12 -58.83
N ARG A 230 4.85 -60.33 -58.72
CA ARG A 230 4.21 -61.64 -58.80
C ARG A 230 3.39 -61.80 -60.07
#